data_AF-A0A9D5ZD46-F1
#
_entry.id   AF-A0A9D5ZD46-F1
#
_cell.length_a   1.000
_cell.length_b   1.000
_cell.length_c   1.000
_cell.angle_alpha   90.00
_cell.angle_beta   90.00
_cell.angle_gamma   90.00
#
_symmetry.space_group_name_H-M   'P 1'
#
loop_
_entity.id
_entity.type
_entity.pdbx_description
1 polymer ?
#
loop_
_entity_poly.entity_id
_entity_poly.type
_entity_poly.pdbx_seq_one_letter_code
_entity_poly.pdbx_strand_id
1 'polypeptide(L)'
;MARGKLSSSTMWRWIRSLRDGDSLDRLRLASGVLLLAFVSVHLANHAVGVLSLGRAERWGHFLTDLWTETPLYWLLGAAIVLHPLTALWTVARRRRLLRLSLRQSAQILLGLSIPFFLAEHLVAGLWFTRLGEPDLETSYPLVSVVAWVLAPQKAVWLGLGLCVVWLHGVIGFYQWVGHRPSFQRWQRWWFALALLVPSWALAGFLAMGSEAQGMVVTAGVGERILAEAHLTPEMGMAIGGAGEALVRYHLLLLALLFGGRWLRLWWLARVPGPKLYYRDRHVLSLAPGATVLETVLGAHIAHASVCGGRGRCSVCRVRVGKGGEHLPPPTWAESQVLGRIAAPEEVRLACQLRPERDLEVFPLLPPSATAADGYAGSGKGDGREIELVVLFADLRGFTRFSEEKLPFDVVFVLNRYFNTMGKAIAEAGGHLDKFIGDGVMALFGVDSGPEAGAREAIVAARLMVSGLDALNRGLAEALAEPLRMGIGIHGGEAIVGEMGYESVRHLTALGDTVNIASRLEGLTKELGVEVVISDIVARWAGLDERRFPLREVAVRGRSQGLVVCAVLQAGELPDFRGDRSSGGVSRPGSGAVVARRS
;
A
#
# COMPACT_ATOMS: atom_id res chain seq x y z
N MET A 1 21.10 -27.30 -49.48
CA MET A 1 21.59 -27.49 -48.08
C MET A 1 21.68 -26.13 -47.40
N ALA A 2 20.69 -25.75 -46.58
CA ALA A 2 20.78 -24.59 -45.70
C ALA A 2 20.26 -25.01 -44.32
N ARG A 3 21.19 -25.40 -43.44
CA ARG A 3 20.88 -25.73 -42.04
C ARG A 3 20.72 -24.42 -41.26
N GLY A 4 19.49 -24.09 -40.90
CA GLY A 4 19.18 -23.00 -39.97
C GLY A 4 19.75 -23.30 -38.59
N LYS A 5 20.78 -22.55 -38.18
CA LYS A 5 21.24 -22.48 -36.79
C LYS A 5 20.21 -21.70 -35.98
N LEU A 6 19.26 -22.41 -35.36
CA LEU A 6 18.49 -21.88 -34.22
C LEU A 6 19.49 -21.48 -33.13
N SER A 7 19.62 -20.18 -32.87
CA SER A 7 20.60 -19.66 -31.93
C SER A 7 20.34 -20.19 -30.52
N SER A 8 21.37 -20.71 -29.88
CA SER A 8 21.39 -21.12 -28.48
C SER A 8 21.03 -19.99 -27.50
N SER A 9 20.98 -18.73 -27.95
CA SER A 9 20.76 -17.55 -27.09
C SER A 9 19.36 -17.44 -26.48
N THR A 10 18.34 -18.04 -27.10
CA THR A 10 16.94 -17.95 -26.64
C THR A 10 16.66 -18.98 -25.54
N MET A 11 17.18 -20.20 -25.71
CA MET A 11 17.08 -21.28 -24.71
C MET A 11 17.87 -20.93 -23.45
N TRP A 12 19.09 -20.40 -23.57
CA TRP A 12 19.87 -19.96 -22.42
C TRP A 12 19.32 -18.72 -21.70
N ARG A 13 18.61 -17.83 -22.42
CA ARG A 13 17.83 -16.73 -21.80
C ARG A 13 16.60 -17.25 -21.08
N TRP A 14 15.92 -18.23 -21.65
CA TRP A 14 14.75 -18.85 -21.03
C TRP A 14 15.12 -19.69 -19.80
N ILE A 15 16.23 -20.44 -19.85
CA ILE A 15 16.81 -21.15 -18.70
C ILE A 15 17.27 -20.17 -17.61
N ARG A 16 17.86 -19.02 -17.97
CA ARG A 16 18.17 -17.95 -17.00
C ARG A 16 16.92 -17.31 -16.40
N SER A 17 15.88 -17.06 -17.18
CA SER A 17 14.63 -16.50 -16.64
C SER A 17 13.89 -17.47 -15.71
N LEU A 18 14.01 -18.79 -15.94
CA LEU A 18 13.57 -19.83 -15.00
C LEU A 18 14.37 -19.81 -13.69
N ARG A 19 15.67 -19.49 -13.76
CA ARG A 19 16.57 -19.33 -12.58
C ARG A 19 16.19 -18.09 -11.76
N ASP A 20 15.82 -17.00 -12.43
CA ASP A 20 15.46 -15.70 -11.84
C ASP A 20 14.03 -15.66 -11.24
N GLY A 21 13.25 -16.73 -11.39
CA GLY A 21 11.97 -16.96 -10.69
C GLY A 21 10.76 -16.23 -11.28
N ASP A 22 10.99 -15.29 -12.20
CA ASP A 22 9.96 -14.39 -12.70
C ASP A 22 8.97 -15.06 -13.67
N SER A 23 9.46 -15.93 -14.56
CA SER A 23 8.63 -16.71 -15.47
C SER A 23 7.78 -17.74 -14.73
N LEU A 24 8.32 -18.34 -13.67
CA LEU A 24 7.62 -19.32 -12.83
C LEU A 24 6.52 -18.66 -11.99
N ASP A 25 6.76 -17.46 -11.46
CA ASP A 25 5.74 -16.72 -10.71
C ASP A 25 4.57 -16.29 -11.61
N ARG A 26 4.85 -15.88 -12.86
CA ARG A 26 3.80 -15.60 -13.86
C ARG A 26 3.02 -16.86 -14.25
N LEU A 27 3.72 -17.98 -14.48
CA LEU A 27 3.09 -19.26 -14.80
C LEU A 27 2.20 -19.75 -13.65
N ARG A 28 2.65 -19.64 -12.41
CA ARG A 28 1.86 -19.99 -11.21
C ARG A 28 0.61 -19.11 -11.10
N LEU A 29 0.73 -17.81 -11.37
CA LEU A 29 -0.41 -16.90 -11.35
C LEU A 29 -1.42 -17.24 -12.45
N ALA A 30 -0.96 -17.41 -13.70
CA ALA A 30 -1.82 -17.71 -14.83
C ALA A 30 -2.56 -19.04 -14.65
N SER A 31 -1.84 -20.09 -14.27
CA SER A 31 -2.43 -21.40 -13.94
C SER A 31 -3.41 -21.32 -12.76
N GLY A 32 -3.07 -20.56 -11.70
CA GLY A 32 -3.96 -20.38 -10.55
C GLY A 32 -5.24 -19.61 -10.88
N VAL A 33 -5.17 -18.59 -11.74
CA VAL A 33 -6.35 -17.84 -12.19
C VAL A 33 -7.25 -18.74 -13.07
N LEU A 34 -6.65 -19.55 -13.95
CA LEU A 34 -7.40 -20.50 -14.76
C LEU A 34 -8.13 -21.53 -13.89
N LEU A 35 -7.44 -22.11 -12.89
CA LEU A 35 -8.05 -23.04 -11.94
C LEU A 35 -9.16 -22.38 -11.11
N LEU A 36 -8.95 -21.14 -10.64
CA LEU A 36 -9.98 -20.42 -9.90
C LEU A 36 -11.21 -20.13 -10.77
N ALA A 37 -11.02 -19.80 -12.06
CA ALA A 37 -12.12 -19.61 -13.00
C ALA A 37 -12.91 -20.91 -13.20
N PHE A 38 -12.21 -22.03 -13.44
CA PHE A 38 -12.83 -23.35 -13.55
C PHE A 38 -13.63 -23.71 -12.28
N VAL A 39 -13.00 -23.59 -11.10
CA VAL A 39 -13.66 -23.87 -9.82
C VAL A 39 -14.89 -22.97 -9.63
N SER A 40 -14.80 -21.68 -9.95
CA SER A 40 -15.93 -20.75 -9.80
C SER A 40 -17.13 -21.17 -10.66
N VAL A 41 -16.88 -21.58 -11.91
CA VAL A 41 -17.92 -22.08 -12.82
C VAL A 41 -18.49 -23.41 -12.32
N HIS A 42 -17.63 -24.32 -11.86
CA HIS A 42 -18.05 -25.60 -11.30
C HIS A 42 -18.93 -25.44 -10.04
N LEU A 43 -18.57 -24.52 -9.14
CA LEU A 43 -19.37 -24.18 -7.95
C LEU A 43 -20.69 -23.51 -8.30
N ALA A 44 -20.72 -22.67 -9.34
CA ALA A 44 -21.97 -22.11 -9.85
C ALA A 44 -22.91 -23.22 -10.37
N ASN A 45 -22.37 -24.29 -10.95
CA ASN A 45 -23.18 -25.45 -11.32
C ASN A 45 -23.78 -26.16 -10.11
N HIS A 46 -22.98 -26.41 -9.07
CA HIS A 46 -23.49 -26.99 -7.81
C HIS A 46 -24.59 -26.15 -7.17
N ALA A 47 -24.50 -24.81 -7.26
CA ALA A 47 -25.52 -23.92 -6.73
C ALA A 47 -26.91 -24.10 -7.39
N VAL A 48 -26.95 -24.47 -8.69
CA VAL A 48 -28.20 -24.81 -9.39
C VAL A 48 -28.87 -26.05 -8.78
N GLY A 49 -28.09 -26.90 -8.11
CA GLY A 49 -28.57 -28.09 -7.39
C GLY A 49 -29.62 -27.81 -6.32
N VAL A 50 -29.71 -26.57 -5.80
CA VAL A 50 -30.80 -26.16 -4.89
C VAL A 50 -32.18 -26.32 -5.53
N LEU A 51 -32.27 -26.20 -6.86
CA LEU A 51 -33.54 -26.28 -7.58
C LEU A 51 -33.96 -27.72 -7.88
N SER A 52 -33.01 -28.56 -8.29
CA SER A 52 -33.18 -30.00 -8.57
C SER A 52 -31.91 -30.56 -9.22
N LEU A 53 -31.61 -31.83 -8.97
CA LEU A 53 -30.53 -32.59 -9.60
C LEU A 53 -30.58 -32.54 -11.13
N GLY A 54 -31.75 -32.73 -11.74
CA GLY A 54 -31.89 -32.70 -13.20
C GLY A 54 -31.66 -31.33 -13.85
N ARG A 55 -31.82 -30.23 -13.11
CA ARG A 55 -31.45 -28.87 -13.60
C ARG A 55 -29.95 -28.64 -13.52
N ALA A 56 -29.32 -29.10 -12.44
CA ALA A 56 -27.87 -29.04 -12.29
C ALA A 56 -27.15 -29.89 -13.36
N GLU A 57 -27.74 -31.01 -13.77
CA GLU A 57 -27.23 -31.82 -14.89
C GLU A 57 -27.27 -31.07 -16.22
N ARG A 58 -28.44 -30.53 -16.60
CA ARG A 58 -28.59 -29.78 -17.86
C ARG A 58 -27.70 -28.54 -17.92
N TRP A 59 -27.61 -27.81 -16.81
CA TRP A 59 -26.70 -26.66 -16.70
C TRP A 59 -25.24 -27.11 -16.71
N GLY A 60 -24.97 -28.27 -16.13
CA GLY A 60 -23.68 -28.93 -16.08
C GLY A 60 -23.15 -29.24 -17.46
N HIS A 61 -23.94 -29.79 -18.38
CA HIS A 61 -23.52 -30.05 -19.77
C HIS A 61 -23.04 -28.77 -20.45
N PHE A 62 -23.85 -27.70 -20.41
CA PHE A 62 -23.47 -26.42 -21.01
C PHE A 62 -22.15 -25.86 -20.46
N LEU A 63 -21.92 -25.95 -19.16
CA LEU A 63 -20.70 -25.46 -18.53
C LEU A 63 -19.50 -26.40 -18.70
N THR A 64 -19.72 -27.72 -18.70
CA THR A 64 -18.66 -28.74 -18.77
C THR A 64 -18.12 -28.86 -20.19
N ASP A 65 -18.98 -28.80 -21.21
CA ASP A 65 -18.62 -28.84 -22.63
C ASP A 65 -17.61 -27.74 -22.99
N LEU A 66 -17.78 -26.55 -22.41
CA LEU A 66 -16.82 -25.44 -22.59
C LEU A 66 -15.40 -25.84 -22.16
N TRP A 67 -15.26 -26.65 -21.12
CA TRP A 67 -13.96 -27.06 -20.57
C TRP A 67 -13.44 -28.37 -21.14
N THR A 68 -14.31 -29.28 -21.63
CA THR A 68 -13.93 -30.61 -22.10
C THR A 68 -13.76 -30.72 -23.62
N GLU A 69 -14.56 -29.98 -24.40
CA GLU A 69 -14.59 -30.06 -25.87
C GLU A 69 -13.75 -28.97 -26.58
N THR A 70 -13.00 -28.17 -25.82
CA THR A 70 -12.23 -27.04 -26.35
C THR A 70 -10.74 -27.16 -26.01
N PRO A 71 -9.86 -26.32 -26.60
CA PRO A 71 -8.45 -26.23 -26.17
C PRO A 71 -8.27 -25.92 -24.68
N LEU A 72 -9.32 -25.44 -23.99
CA LEU A 72 -9.30 -25.20 -22.55
C LEU A 72 -9.08 -26.47 -21.73
N TYR A 73 -9.45 -27.66 -22.24
CA TYR A 73 -9.19 -28.93 -21.57
C TYR A 73 -7.69 -29.13 -21.31
N TRP A 74 -6.88 -28.99 -22.36
CA TRP A 74 -5.43 -29.15 -22.27
C TRP A 74 -4.79 -28.08 -21.40
N LEU A 75 -5.31 -26.86 -21.45
CA LEU A 75 -4.87 -25.77 -20.58
C LEU A 75 -5.20 -26.04 -19.12
N LEU A 76 -6.38 -26.58 -18.82
CA LEU A 76 -6.81 -26.95 -17.47
C LEU A 76 -5.95 -28.10 -16.93
N GLY A 77 -5.75 -29.16 -17.72
CA GLY A 77 -4.86 -30.27 -17.37
C GLY A 77 -3.43 -29.80 -17.10
N ALA A 78 -2.89 -28.92 -17.95
CA ALA A 78 -1.59 -28.31 -17.72
C ALA A 78 -1.59 -27.46 -16.43
N ALA A 79 -2.66 -26.71 -16.14
CA ALA A 79 -2.74 -25.90 -14.92
C ALA A 79 -2.82 -26.74 -13.64
N ILE A 80 -3.56 -27.86 -13.64
CA ILE A 80 -3.66 -28.80 -12.51
C ILE A 80 -2.28 -29.34 -12.13
N VAL A 81 -1.38 -29.52 -13.10
CA VAL A 81 -0.01 -30.01 -12.87
C VAL A 81 0.95 -28.86 -12.55
N LEU A 82 0.97 -27.82 -13.38
CA LEU A 82 1.96 -26.74 -13.29
C LEU A 82 1.74 -25.84 -12.06
N HIS A 83 0.50 -25.61 -11.65
CA HIS A 83 0.20 -24.77 -10.48
C HIS A 83 0.82 -25.32 -9.19
N PRO A 84 0.56 -26.58 -8.78
CA PRO A 84 1.19 -27.13 -7.59
C PRO A 84 2.71 -27.30 -7.75
N LEU A 85 3.21 -27.73 -8.91
CA LEU A 85 4.66 -27.90 -9.12
C LEU A 85 5.44 -26.58 -8.95
N THR A 86 4.94 -25.49 -9.55
CA THR A 86 5.56 -24.16 -9.42
C THR A 86 5.42 -23.60 -8.01
N ALA A 87 4.33 -23.91 -7.30
CA ALA A 87 4.15 -23.57 -5.89
C ALA A 87 5.14 -24.33 -4.98
N LEU A 88 5.26 -25.65 -5.15
CA LEU A 88 6.19 -26.51 -4.43
C LEU A 88 7.64 -26.09 -4.66
N TRP A 89 8.02 -25.81 -5.92
CA TRP A 89 9.33 -25.25 -6.24
C TRP A 89 9.63 -23.96 -5.48
N THR A 90 8.63 -23.09 -5.35
CA THR A 90 8.76 -21.84 -4.59
C THR A 90 8.95 -22.13 -3.09
N VAL A 91 8.19 -23.05 -2.50
CA VAL A 91 8.36 -23.48 -1.10
C VAL A 91 9.73 -24.10 -0.87
N ALA A 92 10.19 -24.96 -1.78
CA ALA A 92 11.51 -25.57 -1.74
C ALA A 92 12.61 -24.51 -1.70
N ARG A 93 12.50 -23.45 -2.53
CA ARG A 93 13.49 -22.36 -2.61
C ARG A 93 13.45 -21.36 -1.45
N ARG A 94 12.31 -21.10 -0.81
CA ARG A 94 12.13 -20.04 0.22
C ARG A 94 12.91 -20.27 1.51
N ARG A 95 13.88 -19.48 1.93
CA ARG A 95 14.68 -19.83 3.12
C ARG A 95 13.90 -19.94 4.45
N ARG A 96 12.92 -19.06 4.72
CA ARG A 96 12.16 -19.05 5.98
C ARG A 96 10.65 -19.22 5.73
N LEU A 97 10.08 -20.32 6.23
CA LEU A 97 8.62 -20.54 6.23
C LEU A 97 7.94 -20.02 7.50
N LEU A 98 8.68 -19.92 8.61
CA LEU A 98 8.16 -19.51 9.93
C LEU A 98 7.86 -18.01 10.06
N ARG A 99 8.23 -17.18 9.07
CA ARG A 99 7.95 -15.73 9.06
C ARG A 99 6.87 -15.34 8.04
N LEU A 100 6.13 -16.33 7.53
CA LEU A 100 5.00 -16.06 6.66
C LEU A 100 3.88 -15.41 7.47
N SER A 101 3.18 -14.44 6.87
CA SER A 101 1.94 -13.92 7.44
C SER A 101 0.91 -15.05 7.58
N LEU A 102 -0.01 -14.93 8.54
CA LEU A 102 -1.07 -15.93 8.77
C LEU A 102 -1.78 -16.33 7.48
N ARG A 103 -2.10 -15.35 6.62
CA ARG A 103 -2.79 -15.56 5.34
C ARG A 103 -1.96 -16.40 4.35
N GLN A 104 -0.65 -16.23 4.33
CA GLN A 104 0.25 -16.99 3.45
C GLN A 104 0.42 -18.42 3.94
N SER A 105 0.60 -18.60 5.24
CA SER A 105 0.66 -19.93 5.86
C SER A 105 -0.63 -20.68 5.58
N ALA A 106 -1.79 -20.04 5.80
CA ALA A 106 -3.10 -20.62 5.50
C ALA A 106 -3.23 -21.01 4.02
N GLN A 107 -2.89 -20.12 3.08
CA GLN A 107 -2.99 -20.41 1.65
C GLN A 107 -2.13 -21.62 1.24
N ILE A 108 -0.90 -21.72 1.74
CA ILE A 108 0.01 -22.83 1.44
C ILE A 108 -0.54 -24.12 2.03
N LEU A 109 -0.91 -24.12 3.31
CA LEU A 109 -1.42 -25.31 3.99
C LEU A 109 -2.70 -25.83 3.32
N LEU A 110 -3.64 -24.94 2.99
CA LEU A 110 -4.84 -25.28 2.24
C LEU A 110 -4.49 -25.86 0.87
N GLY A 111 -3.54 -25.25 0.14
CA GLY A 111 -3.13 -25.76 -1.17
C GLY A 111 -2.48 -27.14 -1.11
N LEU A 112 -1.64 -27.38 -0.09
CA LEU A 112 -1.02 -28.69 0.14
C LEU A 112 -2.02 -29.75 0.59
N SER A 113 -3.15 -29.35 1.18
CA SER A 113 -4.18 -30.28 1.61
C SER A 113 -5.15 -30.68 0.49
N ILE A 114 -5.26 -29.92 -0.61
CA ILE A 114 -6.21 -30.20 -1.71
C ILE A 114 -6.18 -31.67 -2.21
N PRO A 115 -5.01 -32.30 -2.49
CA PRO A 115 -4.99 -33.68 -2.98
C PRO A 115 -5.62 -34.70 -2.02
N PHE A 116 -5.61 -34.45 -0.70
CA PHE A 116 -6.24 -35.36 0.26
C PHE A 116 -7.77 -35.35 0.18
N PHE A 117 -8.37 -34.25 -0.30
CA PHE A 117 -9.82 -34.12 -0.46
C PHE A 117 -10.29 -34.49 -1.87
N LEU A 118 -9.48 -34.22 -2.90
CA LEU A 118 -9.91 -34.28 -4.29
C LEU A 118 -9.23 -35.35 -5.15
N ALA A 119 -8.24 -36.10 -4.64
CA ALA A 119 -7.51 -37.08 -5.47
C ALA A 119 -8.43 -38.07 -6.18
N GLU A 120 -9.32 -38.74 -5.44
CA GLU A 120 -10.26 -39.70 -6.02
C GLU A 120 -11.25 -39.03 -6.99
N HIS A 121 -11.74 -37.83 -6.66
CA HIS A 121 -12.64 -37.09 -7.54
C HIS A 121 -11.99 -36.69 -8.87
N LEU A 122 -10.72 -36.25 -8.82
CA LEU A 122 -9.95 -35.92 -10.02
C LEU A 122 -9.68 -37.16 -10.87
N VAL A 123 -9.30 -38.28 -10.23
CA VAL A 123 -9.07 -39.56 -10.92
C VAL A 123 -10.37 -40.06 -11.55
N ALA A 124 -11.49 -40.03 -10.82
CA ALA A 124 -12.80 -40.40 -11.34
C ALA A 124 -13.16 -39.56 -12.56
N GLY A 125 -13.08 -38.23 -12.48
CA GLY A 125 -13.39 -37.35 -13.62
C GLY A 125 -12.52 -37.60 -14.86
N LEU A 126 -11.21 -37.84 -14.67
CA LEU A 126 -10.31 -38.20 -15.77
C LEU A 126 -10.60 -39.60 -16.34
N TRP A 127 -11.00 -40.53 -15.47
CA TRP A 127 -11.38 -41.89 -15.86
C TRP A 127 -12.61 -41.86 -16.76
N PHE A 128 -13.69 -41.22 -16.30
CA PHE A 128 -14.95 -41.14 -17.04
C PHE A 128 -14.86 -40.37 -18.36
N THR A 129 -13.94 -39.41 -18.49
CA THR A 129 -13.83 -38.60 -19.72
C THR A 129 -12.85 -39.13 -20.76
N ARG A 130 -11.82 -39.90 -20.39
CA ARG A 130 -10.69 -40.21 -21.29
C ARG A 130 -9.98 -41.55 -21.09
N LEU A 131 -9.93 -42.09 -19.86
CA LEU A 131 -9.16 -43.32 -19.55
C LEU A 131 -10.05 -44.57 -19.44
N GLY A 132 -11.37 -44.40 -19.34
CA GLY A 132 -12.36 -45.46 -19.27
C GLY A 132 -12.88 -45.90 -20.63
N GLU A 133 -13.71 -46.95 -20.60
CA GLU A 133 -14.46 -47.50 -21.73
C GLU A 133 -15.29 -46.41 -22.44
N PRO A 134 -15.43 -46.42 -23.78
CA PRO A 134 -16.20 -45.42 -24.54
C PRO A 134 -17.67 -45.25 -24.12
N ASP A 135 -18.25 -46.26 -23.46
CA ASP A 135 -19.66 -46.33 -23.10
C ASP A 135 -19.95 -45.79 -21.68
N LEU A 136 -18.95 -45.21 -21.00
CA LEU A 136 -19.05 -44.76 -19.61
C LEU A 136 -19.47 -43.29 -19.51
N GLU A 137 -20.77 -43.01 -19.33
CA GLU A 137 -21.27 -41.64 -19.20
C GLU A 137 -21.23 -41.13 -17.75
N THR A 138 -20.57 -39.98 -17.54
CA THR A 138 -20.60 -39.26 -16.25
C THR A 138 -21.83 -38.37 -16.15
N SER A 139 -22.62 -38.55 -15.09
CA SER A 139 -23.78 -37.71 -14.79
C SER A 139 -23.77 -37.24 -13.33
N TYR A 140 -24.30 -36.06 -13.04
CA TYR A 140 -24.51 -35.57 -11.66
C TYR A 140 -25.35 -36.56 -10.83
N PRO A 141 -26.40 -37.19 -11.39
CA PRO A 141 -27.10 -38.27 -10.70
C PRO A 141 -26.20 -39.43 -10.27
N LEU A 142 -25.36 -39.94 -11.17
CA LEU A 142 -24.42 -41.02 -10.84
C LEU A 142 -23.47 -40.61 -9.72
N VAL A 143 -22.83 -39.44 -9.85
CA VAL A 143 -21.89 -38.93 -8.85
C VAL A 143 -22.59 -38.71 -7.50
N SER A 144 -23.83 -38.23 -7.50
CA SER A 144 -24.61 -37.98 -6.30
C SER A 144 -25.00 -39.27 -5.60
N VAL A 145 -25.45 -40.30 -6.33
CA VAL A 145 -25.76 -41.62 -5.76
C VAL A 145 -24.49 -42.26 -5.17
N VAL A 146 -23.37 -42.24 -5.90
CA VAL A 146 -22.10 -42.79 -5.41
C VAL A 146 -21.63 -42.07 -4.14
N ALA A 147 -21.65 -40.74 -4.12
CA ALA A 147 -21.14 -39.95 -3.00
C ALA A 147 -22.06 -39.94 -1.77
N TRP A 148 -23.39 -39.92 -1.95
CA TRP A 148 -24.35 -39.74 -0.85
C TRP A 148 -25.02 -41.03 -0.36
N VAL A 149 -25.01 -42.08 -1.17
CA VAL A 149 -25.65 -43.37 -0.85
C VAL A 149 -24.61 -44.45 -0.65
N LEU A 150 -23.75 -44.69 -1.64
CA LEU A 150 -22.79 -45.79 -1.59
C LEU A 150 -21.60 -45.50 -0.67
N ALA A 151 -21.18 -44.24 -0.59
CA ALA A 151 -20.02 -43.83 0.20
C ALA A 151 -20.22 -42.44 0.84
N PRO A 152 -21.16 -42.28 1.80
CA PRO A 152 -21.54 -40.99 2.39
C PRO A 152 -20.36 -40.22 3.03
N GLN A 153 -19.34 -40.93 3.51
CA GLN A 153 -18.09 -40.32 3.98
C GLN A 153 -17.39 -39.51 2.87
N LYS A 154 -17.50 -39.91 1.61
CA LYS A 154 -16.96 -39.18 0.46
C LYS A 154 -17.71 -37.89 0.23
N ALA A 155 -19.04 -37.84 0.41
CA ALA A 155 -19.79 -36.59 0.33
C ALA A 155 -19.30 -35.55 1.36
N VAL A 156 -19.05 -35.97 2.59
CA VAL A 156 -18.46 -35.10 3.63
C VAL A 156 -17.07 -34.60 3.22
N TRP A 157 -16.22 -35.52 2.76
CA TRP A 157 -14.87 -35.15 2.26
C TRP A 157 -14.93 -34.17 1.08
N LEU A 158 -15.81 -34.36 0.11
CA LEU A 158 -15.97 -33.45 -1.03
C LEU A 158 -16.49 -32.07 -0.60
N GLY A 159 -17.44 -32.01 0.34
CA GLY A 159 -17.94 -30.74 0.89
C GLY A 159 -16.86 -29.93 1.63
N LEU A 160 -16.01 -30.60 2.41
CA LEU A 160 -14.85 -29.97 3.03
C LEU A 160 -13.81 -29.55 1.98
N GLY A 161 -13.57 -30.39 0.97
CA GLY A 161 -12.66 -30.14 -0.14
C GLY A 161 -13.04 -28.88 -0.92
N LEU A 162 -14.34 -28.69 -1.17
CA LEU A 162 -14.89 -27.48 -1.78
C LEU A 162 -14.47 -26.22 -1.01
N CYS A 163 -14.64 -26.24 0.32
CA CYS A 163 -14.26 -25.12 1.18
C CYS A 163 -12.74 -24.87 1.14
N VAL A 164 -11.93 -25.94 1.19
CA VAL A 164 -10.46 -25.85 1.13
C VAL A 164 -9.99 -25.23 -0.17
N VAL A 165 -10.48 -25.72 -1.32
CA VAL A 165 -10.10 -25.22 -2.65
C VAL A 165 -10.53 -23.77 -2.84
N TRP A 166 -11.76 -23.44 -2.45
CA TRP A 166 -12.29 -22.08 -2.56
C TRP A 166 -11.48 -21.10 -1.70
N LEU A 167 -11.25 -21.42 -0.43
CA LEU A 167 -10.46 -20.58 0.46
C LEU A 167 -9.03 -20.41 -0.04
N HIS A 168 -8.38 -21.48 -0.52
CA HIS A 168 -7.07 -21.42 -1.15
C HIS A 168 -7.05 -20.42 -2.33
N GLY A 169 -8.02 -20.54 -3.23
CA GLY A 169 -8.15 -19.69 -4.42
C GLY A 169 -8.43 -18.22 -4.09
N VAL A 170 -9.41 -17.95 -3.22
CA VAL A 170 -9.79 -16.59 -2.83
C VAL A 170 -8.68 -15.89 -2.04
N ILE A 171 -7.99 -16.58 -1.13
CA ILE A 171 -6.84 -16.00 -0.42
C ILE A 171 -5.74 -15.65 -1.43
N GLY A 172 -5.47 -16.53 -2.40
CA GLY A 172 -4.49 -16.26 -3.46
C GLY A 172 -4.85 -15.06 -4.32
N PHE A 173 -6.11 -14.98 -4.75
CA PHE A 173 -6.64 -13.86 -5.53
C PHE A 173 -6.56 -12.55 -4.74
N TYR A 174 -7.01 -12.53 -3.49
CA TYR A 174 -6.91 -11.36 -2.61
C TYR A 174 -5.46 -10.90 -2.42
N GLN A 175 -4.53 -11.83 -2.21
CA GLN A 175 -3.11 -11.48 -2.12
C GLN A 175 -2.56 -10.90 -3.44
N TRP A 176 -3.16 -11.27 -4.58
CA TRP A 176 -2.78 -10.74 -5.89
C TRP A 176 -3.34 -9.35 -6.17
N VAL A 177 -4.64 -9.11 -6.01
CA VAL A 177 -5.29 -7.85 -6.40
C VAL A 177 -5.62 -6.93 -5.23
N GLY A 178 -5.56 -7.41 -3.99
CA GLY A 178 -6.05 -6.72 -2.80
C GLY A 178 -5.39 -5.36 -2.51
N HIS A 179 -4.21 -5.08 -3.06
CA HIS A 179 -3.52 -3.80 -2.89
C HIS A 179 -3.91 -2.76 -3.95
N ARG A 180 -4.68 -3.12 -4.99
CA ARG A 180 -5.07 -2.20 -6.07
C ARG A 180 -6.18 -1.25 -5.59
N PRO A 181 -6.11 0.06 -5.89
CA PRO A 181 -7.15 1.02 -5.50
C PRO A 181 -8.56 0.65 -6.00
N SER A 182 -8.65 0.07 -7.20
CA SER A 182 -9.91 -0.43 -7.75
C SER A 182 -10.48 -1.59 -6.93
N PHE A 183 -9.64 -2.52 -6.46
CA PHE A 183 -10.10 -3.62 -5.62
C PHE A 183 -10.61 -3.13 -4.26
N GLN A 184 -9.91 -2.16 -3.66
CA GLN A 184 -10.31 -1.53 -2.39
C GLN A 184 -11.67 -0.84 -2.50
N ARG A 185 -11.95 -0.14 -3.61
CA ARG A 185 -13.26 0.46 -3.89
C ARG A 185 -14.40 -0.55 -3.89
N TRP A 186 -14.16 -1.76 -4.41
CA TRP A 186 -15.16 -2.82 -4.57
C TRP A 186 -15.04 -3.93 -3.52
N GLN A 187 -14.27 -3.74 -2.46
CA GLN A 187 -13.92 -4.80 -1.50
C GLN A 187 -15.17 -5.46 -0.87
N ARG A 188 -16.22 -4.68 -0.59
CA ARG A 188 -17.47 -5.20 0.00
C ARG A 188 -18.14 -6.23 -0.91
N TRP A 189 -18.16 -5.99 -2.22
CA TRP A 189 -18.74 -6.91 -3.21
C TRP A 189 -17.88 -8.16 -3.38
N TRP A 190 -16.55 -8.02 -3.44
CA TRP A 190 -15.65 -9.16 -3.47
C TRP A 190 -15.77 -10.05 -2.22
N PHE A 191 -15.95 -9.44 -1.05
CA PHE A 191 -16.20 -10.18 0.19
C PHE A 191 -17.54 -10.90 0.17
N ALA A 192 -18.60 -10.25 -0.31
CA ALA A 192 -19.90 -10.90 -0.48
C ALA A 192 -19.83 -12.10 -1.44
N LEU A 193 -19.17 -11.95 -2.59
CA LEU A 193 -18.96 -13.05 -3.54
C LEU A 193 -18.15 -14.20 -2.94
N ALA A 194 -17.08 -13.88 -2.20
CA ALA A 194 -16.25 -14.88 -1.52
C ALA A 194 -17.02 -15.72 -0.50
N LEU A 195 -18.09 -15.19 0.09
CA LEU A 195 -18.95 -15.90 1.04
C LEU A 195 -20.11 -16.61 0.34
N LEU A 196 -20.82 -15.92 -0.56
CA LEU A 196 -22.07 -16.42 -1.15
C LEU A 196 -21.84 -17.58 -2.12
N VAL A 197 -20.78 -17.54 -2.93
CA VAL A 197 -20.49 -18.60 -3.92
C VAL A 197 -20.34 -19.98 -3.25
N PRO A 198 -19.46 -20.19 -2.26
CA PRO A 198 -19.30 -21.50 -1.64
C PRO A 198 -20.52 -21.89 -0.80
N SER A 199 -21.19 -20.93 -0.15
CA SER A 199 -22.41 -21.22 0.63
C SER A 199 -23.54 -21.73 -0.26
N TRP A 200 -23.76 -21.09 -1.41
CA TRP A 200 -24.81 -21.50 -2.34
C TRP A 200 -24.46 -22.82 -3.03
N ALA A 201 -23.19 -23.01 -3.41
CA ALA A 201 -22.72 -24.29 -3.95
C ALA A 201 -22.90 -25.44 -2.95
N LEU A 202 -22.56 -25.22 -1.67
CA LEU A 202 -22.73 -26.23 -0.63
C LEU A 202 -24.21 -26.55 -0.40
N ALA A 203 -25.08 -25.53 -0.36
CA ALA A 203 -26.52 -25.74 -0.22
C ALA A 203 -27.08 -26.59 -1.38
N GLY A 204 -26.64 -26.32 -2.62
CA GLY A 204 -27.05 -27.11 -3.77
C GLY A 204 -26.48 -28.52 -3.77
N PHE A 205 -25.23 -28.71 -3.34
CA PHE A 205 -24.63 -30.04 -3.15
C PHE A 205 -25.40 -30.88 -2.12
N LEU A 206 -25.80 -30.27 -1.00
CA LEU A 206 -26.63 -30.91 0.03
C LEU A 206 -28.04 -31.25 -0.50
N ALA A 207 -28.68 -30.32 -1.21
CA ALA A 207 -30.00 -30.52 -1.80
C ALA A 207 -30.01 -31.69 -2.80
N MET A 208 -29.02 -31.73 -3.69
CA MET A 208 -28.84 -32.84 -4.65
C MET A 208 -28.58 -34.18 -3.94
N GLY A 209 -27.83 -34.18 -2.84
CA GLY A 209 -27.62 -35.38 -2.02
C GLY A 209 -28.91 -35.91 -1.40
N SER A 210 -29.74 -35.01 -0.85
CA SER A 210 -31.05 -35.37 -0.31
C SER A 210 -31.98 -35.93 -1.39
N GLU A 211 -31.97 -35.33 -2.58
CA GLU A 211 -32.77 -35.82 -3.72
C GLU A 211 -32.28 -37.22 -4.17
N ALA A 212 -30.96 -37.42 -4.27
CA ALA A 212 -30.36 -38.70 -4.66
C ALA A 212 -30.66 -39.83 -3.66
N GLN A 213 -30.62 -39.54 -2.35
CA GLN A 213 -31.04 -40.49 -1.32
C GLN A 213 -32.52 -40.84 -1.46
N GLY A 214 -33.37 -39.86 -1.78
CA GLY A 214 -34.78 -40.07 -2.09
C GLY A 214 -35.00 -41.01 -3.29
N MET A 215 -34.23 -40.84 -4.37
CA MET A 215 -34.31 -41.68 -5.58
C MET A 215 -33.94 -43.16 -5.36
N VAL A 216 -33.14 -43.46 -4.33
CA VAL A 216 -32.84 -44.85 -3.95
C VAL A 216 -33.98 -45.44 -3.13
N VAL A 217 -34.58 -44.65 -2.24
CA VAL A 217 -35.71 -45.08 -1.39
C VAL A 217 -37.01 -45.21 -2.20
N THR A 218 -37.19 -44.39 -3.24
CA THR A 218 -38.37 -44.43 -4.12
C THR A 218 -38.01 -44.93 -5.52
N ALA A 219 -38.56 -46.09 -5.89
CA ALA A 219 -38.69 -46.58 -7.28
C ALA A 219 -37.46 -47.19 -7.97
N GLY A 220 -36.44 -47.71 -7.26
CA GLY A 220 -35.32 -48.44 -7.89
C GLY A 220 -34.55 -47.61 -8.95
N VAL A 221 -34.68 -46.29 -8.89
CA VAL A 221 -34.05 -45.35 -9.84
C VAL A 221 -32.54 -45.33 -9.62
N GLY A 222 -32.06 -45.47 -8.38
CA GLY A 222 -30.63 -45.60 -8.09
C GLY A 222 -29.98 -46.84 -8.71
N GLU A 223 -30.69 -47.98 -8.71
CA GLU A 223 -30.21 -49.21 -9.37
C GLU A 223 -30.15 -49.04 -10.89
N ARG A 224 -31.14 -48.35 -11.48
CA ARG A 224 -31.12 -47.99 -12.91
C ARG A 224 -29.98 -47.06 -13.26
N ILE A 225 -29.74 -46.00 -12.47
CA ILE A 225 -28.62 -45.07 -12.69
C ILE A 225 -27.27 -45.81 -12.64
N LEU A 226 -27.09 -46.75 -11.70
CA LEU A 226 -25.87 -47.56 -11.61
C LEU A 226 -25.75 -48.54 -12.78
N ALA A 227 -26.86 -49.12 -13.22
CA ALA A 227 -26.89 -50.04 -14.37
C ALA A 227 -26.61 -49.31 -15.70
N GLU A 228 -27.20 -48.13 -15.91
CA GLU A 228 -26.98 -47.26 -17.08
C GLU A 228 -25.55 -46.73 -17.14
N ALA A 229 -24.92 -46.51 -15.98
CA ALA A 229 -23.54 -46.05 -15.88
C ALA A 229 -22.49 -47.12 -16.20
N HIS A 230 -22.88 -48.39 -16.39
CA HIS A 230 -21.97 -49.53 -16.63
C HIS A 230 -20.79 -49.61 -15.62
N LEU A 231 -20.98 -49.08 -14.41
CA LEU A 231 -19.91 -48.98 -13.42
C LEU A 231 -19.73 -50.31 -12.68
N THR A 232 -18.67 -51.06 -13.00
CA THR A 232 -18.38 -52.32 -12.30
C THR A 232 -17.71 -52.07 -10.94
N PRO A 233 -17.85 -52.98 -9.97
CA PRO A 233 -17.11 -52.91 -8.70
C PRO A 233 -15.59 -52.86 -8.89
N GLU A 234 -15.07 -53.55 -9.91
CA GLU A 234 -13.64 -53.54 -10.25
C GLU A 234 -13.17 -52.14 -10.67
N MET A 235 -13.94 -51.44 -11.50
CA MET A 235 -13.66 -50.06 -11.90
C MET A 235 -13.72 -49.12 -10.70
N GLY A 236 -14.71 -49.28 -9.82
CA GLY A 236 -14.78 -48.51 -8.58
C GLY A 236 -13.56 -48.70 -7.68
N MET A 237 -13.08 -49.93 -7.53
CA MET A 237 -11.85 -50.25 -6.79
C MET A 237 -10.60 -49.69 -7.48
N ALA A 238 -10.52 -49.73 -8.81
CA ALA A 238 -9.41 -49.16 -9.57
C ALA A 238 -9.33 -47.64 -9.41
N ILE A 239 -10.47 -46.93 -9.52
CA ILE A 239 -10.57 -45.48 -9.30
C ILE A 239 -10.14 -45.12 -7.87
N GLY A 240 -10.68 -45.82 -6.87
CA GLY A 240 -10.32 -45.63 -5.46
C GLY A 240 -8.82 -45.85 -5.21
N GLY A 241 -8.28 -46.97 -5.69
CA GLY A 241 -6.86 -47.33 -5.54
C GLY A 241 -5.92 -46.35 -6.24
N ALA A 242 -6.30 -45.82 -7.41
CA ALA A 242 -5.56 -44.77 -8.10
C ALA A 242 -5.62 -43.44 -7.33
N GLY A 243 -6.77 -43.09 -6.74
CA GLY A 243 -6.90 -41.96 -5.82
C GLY A 243 -5.96 -42.08 -4.61
N GLU A 244 -5.93 -43.23 -3.95
CA GLU A 244 -5.03 -43.50 -2.82
C GLU A 244 -3.55 -43.48 -3.23
N ALA A 245 -3.21 -44.01 -4.41
CA ALA A 245 -1.87 -43.93 -4.96
C ALA A 245 -1.43 -42.47 -5.16
N LEU A 246 -2.32 -41.63 -5.70
CA LEU A 246 -2.05 -40.20 -5.88
C LEU A 246 -1.76 -39.50 -4.54
N VAL A 247 -2.52 -39.81 -3.48
CA VAL A 247 -2.26 -39.28 -2.12
C VAL A 247 -0.92 -39.76 -1.58
N ARG A 248 -0.57 -41.05 -1.74
CA ARG A 248 0.75 -41.58 -1.32
C ARG A 248 1.90 -40.91 -2.05
N TYR A 249 1.80 -40.70 -3.36
CA TYR A 249 2.82 -40.00 -4.12
C TYR A 249 2.93 -38.53 -3.73
N HIS A 250 1.81 -37.87 -3.42
CA HIS A 250 1.82 -36.52 -2.88
C HIS A 250 2.55 -36.44 -1.53
N LEU A 251 2.27 -37.36 -0.61
CA LEU A 251 2.98 -37.46 0.67
C LEU A 251 4.49 -37.68 0.48
N LEU A 252 4.88 -38.60 -0.41
CA LEU A 252 6.29 -38.84 -0.74
C LEU A 252 6.94 -37.58 -1.32
N LEU A 253 6.27 -36.87 -2.22
CA LEU A 253 6.75 -35.62 -2.80
C LEU A 253 6.96 -34.55 -1.73
N LEU A 254 6.02 -34.41 -0.78
CA LEU A 254 6.18 -33.48 0.34
C LEU A 254 7.36 -33.88 1.24
N ALA A 255 7.49 -35.17 1.58
CA ALA A 255 8.60 -35.66 2.38
C ALA A 255 9.96 -35.38 1.71
N LEU A 256 10.09 -35.68 0.42
CA LEU A 256 11.29 -35.39 -0.38
C LEU A 256 11.57 -33.89 -0.46
N LEU A 257 10.53 -33.08 -0.65
CA LEU A 257 10.66 -31.62 -0.73
C LEU A 257 11.13 -31.02 0.58
N PHE A 258 10.50 -31.37 1.71
CA PHE A 258 10.86 -30.83 3.02
C PHE A 258 12.21 -31.39 3.50
N GLY A 259 12.51 -32.67 3.21
CA GLY A 259 13.81 -33.28 3.48
C GLY A 259 14.95 -32.63 2.67
N GLY A 260 14.79 -32.52 1.34
CA GLY A 260 15.77 -31.85 0.47
C GLY A 260 15.94 -30.38 0.81
N ARG A 261 14.86 -29.70 1.19
CA ARG A 261 14.89 -28.34 1.73
C ARG A 261 15.72 -28.25 3.01
N TRP A 262 15.49 -29.13 3.98
CA TRP A 262 16.24 -29.15 5.24
C TRP A 262 17.73 -29.37 4.98
N LEU A 263 18.07 -30.36 4.15
CA LEU A 263 19.46 -30.65 3.76
C LEU A 263 20.14 -29.46 3.09
N ARG A 264 19.44 -28.80 2.16
CA ARG A 264 19.94 -27.59 1.49
C ARG A 264 20.19 -26.45 2.48
N LEU A 265 19.26 -26.20 3.40
CA LEU A 265 19.42 -25.14 4.40
C LEU A 265 20.54 -25.42 5.39
N TRP A 266 20.69 -26.68 5.80
CA TRP A 266 21.78 -27.16 6.63
C TRP A 266 23.14 -26.97 5.93
N TRP A 267 23.23 -27.29 4.63
CA TRP A 267 24.45 -27.08 3.85
C TRP A 267 24.78 -25.58 3.67
N LEU A 268 23.79 -24.77 3.31
CA LEU A 268 23.95 -23.31 3.16
C LEU A 268 24.30 -22.60 4.46
N ALA A 269 23.96 -23.17 5.62
CA ALA A 269 24.38 -22.62 6.91
C ALA A 269 25.90 -22.75 7.15
N ARG A 270 26.60 -23.60 6.41
CA ARG A 270 28.05 -23.81 6.52
C ARG A 270 28.89 -23.05 5.50
N VAL A 271 28.25 -22.45 4.49
CA VAL A 271 28.96 -21.68 3.45
C VAL A 271 28.97 -20.20 3.87
N PRO A 272 30.14 -19.57 4.06
CA PRO A 272 30.20 -18.13 4.32
C PRO A 272 29.66 -17.38 3.09
N GLY A 273 28.67 -16.52 3.33
CA GLY A 273 28.06 -15.70 2.28
C GLY A 273 28.56 -14.25 2.27
N PRO A 274 28.23 -13.47 1.23
CA PRO A 274 28.72 -12.10 1.05
C PRO A 274 28.29 -11.17 2.20
N LYS A 275 28.96 -10.02 2.33
CA LYS A 275 28.66 -9.01 3.35
C LYS A 275 27.71 -7.94 2.81
N LEU A 276 26.64 -7.67 3.55
CA LEU A 276 25.73 -6.56 3.33
C LEU A 276 26.07 -5.43 4.29
N TYR A 277 26.49 -4.29 3.74
CA TYR A 277 26.74 -3.06 4.48
C TYR A 277 25.44 -2.24 4.49
N TYR A 278 24.85 -2.07 5.66
CA TYR A 278 23.56 -1.41 5.85
C TYR A 278 23.72 -0.16 6.72
N ARG A 279 23.39 1.01 6.15
CA ARG A 279 23.36 2.32 6.84
C ARG A 279 24.71 2.74 7.47
N ASP A 280 25.82 2.40 6.81
CA ASP A 280 27.22 2.65 7.23
C ASP A 280 27.62 2.14 8.62
N ARG A 281 26.78 1.34 9.29
CA ARG A 281 26.98 0.89 10.68
C ARG A 281 26.75 -0.59 10.92
N HIS A 282 25.98 -1.26 10.07
CA HIS A 282 25.69 -2.68 10.23
C HIS A 282 26.33 -3.49 9.10
N VAL A 283 27.17 -4.46 9.46
CA VAL A 283 27.72 -5.45 8.54
C VAL A 283 27.01 -6.77 8.79
N LEU A 284 26.17 -7.19 7.84
CA LEU A 284 25.36 -8.40 7.94
C LEU A 284 25.89 -9.46 6.98
N SER A 285 25.91 -10.73 7.37
CA SER A 285 26.21 -11.81 6.42
C SER A 285 24.94 -12.15 5.61
N LEU A 286 25.00 -11.90 4.30
CA LEU A 286 24.01 -12.38 3.35
C LEU A 286 24.14 -13.87 3.22
N ALA A 287 23.08 -14.59 3.52
CA ALA A 287 23.05 -15.98 3.10
C ALA A 287 22.82 -16.08 1.58
N PRO A 288 23.38 -17.11 0.92
CA PRO A 288 23.19 -17.31 -0.50
C PRO A 288 21.71 -17.30 -0.90
N GLY A 289 21.35 -16.40 -1.82
CA GLY A 289 20.00 -16.23 -2.36
C GLY A 289 19.00 -15.50 -1.43
N ALA A 290 19.42 -15.01 -0.26
CA ALA A 290 18.59 -14.16 0.58
C ALA A 290 18.43 -12.78 -0.04
N THR A 291 17.25 -12.20 0.15
CA THR A 291 17.02 -10.79 -0.20
C THR A 291 17.67 -9.88 0.84
N VAL A 292 17.93 -8.63 0.45
CA VAL A 292 18.36 -7.58 1.39
C VAL A 292 17.37 -7.45 2.54
N LEU A 293 16.06 -7.44 2.26
CA LEU A 293 15.02 -7.34 3.28
C LEU A 293 15.05 -8.52 4.26
N GLU A 294 15.17 -9.76 3.77
CA GLU A 294 15.24 -10.95 4.62
C GLU A 294 16.46 -10.93 5.54
N THR A 295 17.58 -10.41 5.05
CA THR A 295 18.84 -10.31 5.78
C THR A 295 18.73 -9.26 6.90
N VAL A 296 18.21 -8.08 6.57
CA VAL A 296 18.01 -6.97 7.52
C VAL A 296 17.01 -7.34 8.61
N LEU A 297 15.82 -7.82 8.23
CA LEU A 297 14.82 -8.30 9.20
C LEU A 297 15.33 -9.51 9.98
N GLY A 298 16.21 -10.32 9.37
CA GLY A 298 16.81 -11.49 9.98
C GLY A 298 17.78 -11.16 11.11
N ALA A 299 18.45 -10.01 11.01
CA ALA A 299 19.29 -9.43 12.04
C ALA A 299 18.51 -8.56 13.06
N HIS A 300 17.18 -8.66 13.08
CA HIS A 300 16.29 -7.86 13.94
C HIS A 300 16.39 -6.34 13.71
N ILE A 301 16.82 -5.92 12.51
CA ILE A 301 16.84 -4.52 12.11
C ILE A 301 15.52 -4.22 11.41
N ALA A 302 14.80 -3.20 11.89
CA ALA A 302 13.53 -2.80 11.30
C ALA A 302 13.76 -2.20 9.89
N HIS A 303 12.93 -2.60 8.93
CA HIS A 303 12.95 -2.11 7.57
C HIS A 303 11.54 -2.07 6.99
N ALA A 304 11.20 -0.98 6.32
CA ALA A 304 9.84 -0.71 5.87
C ALA A 304 9.39 -1.71 4.81
N SER A 305 8.23 -2.36 4.99
CA SER A 305 7.74 -3.34 4.02
C SER A 305 6.24 -3.64 4.16
N VAL A 306 5.39 -2.81 3.55
CA VAL A 306 3.93 -2.97 3.65
C VAL A 306 3.42 -4.22 2.95
N CYS A 307 4.00 -4.57 1.81
CA CYS A 307 3.64 -5.81 1.14
C CYS A 307 4.27 -7.05 1.78
N GLY A 308 5.04 -6.94 2.86
CA GLY A 308 5.75 -8.07 3.49
C GLY A 308 6.78 -8.72 2.55
N GLY A 309 7.42 -7.91 1.70
CA GLY A 309 8.54 -8.35 0.87
C GLY A 309 8.19 -9.00 -0.48
N ARG A 310 7.02 -8.69 -1.04
CA ARG A 310 6.50 -9.31 -2.27
C ARG A 310 6.77 -8.54 -3.58
N GLY A 311 7.51 -7.43 -3.54
CA GLY A 311 7.70 -6.59 -4.73
C GLY A 311 6.38 -6.02 -5.25
N ARG A 312 5.43 -5.72 -4.35
CA ARG A 312 4.09 -5.19 -4.66
C ARG A 312 3.84 -3.80 -4.12
N CYS A 313 4.79 -3.26 -3.38
CA CYS A 313 4.83 -1.88 -2.91
C CYS A 313 6.23 -1.33 -3.11
N SER A 314 6.34 -0.02 -3.23
CA SER A 314 7.60 0.74 -3.31
C SER A 314 8.19 1.08 -1.93
N VAL A 315 7.72 0.46 -0.85
CA VAL A 315 8.07 0.90 0.52
C VAL A 315 9.44 0.40 1.00
N CYS A 316 9.87 -0.79 0.57
CA CYS A 316 11.17 -1.36 0.96
C CYS A 316 12.34 -0.85 0.08
N ARG A 317 12.29 0.39 -0.38
CA ARG A 317 13.31 0.92 -1.29
C ARG A 317 14.66 1.05 -0.59
N VAL A 318 15.70 0.67 -1.31
CA VAL A 318 17.08 0.93 -0.95
C VAL A 318 17.79 1.60 -2.11
N ARG A 319 18.64 2.57 -1.81
CA ARG A 319 19.65 3.06 -2.75
C ARG A 319 20.87 2.18 -2.61
N VAL A 320 21.38 1.71 -3.73
CA VAL A 320 22.56 0.86 -3.82
C VAL A 320 23.81 1.75 -3.82
N GLY A 321 24.79 1.40 -3.00
CA GLY A 321 26.12 2.02 -2.96
C GLY A 321 27.17 1.16 -3.66
N LYS A 322 28.30 0.94 -2.99
CA LYS A 322 29.37 0.06 -3.48
C LYS A 322 28.88 -1.38 -3.73
N GLY A 323 29.35 -2.00 -4.82
CA GLY A 323 28.94 -3.34 -5.24
C GLY A 323 27.72 -3.34 -6.17
N GLY A 324 27.16 -2.17 -6.50
CA GLY A 324 25.99 -2.02 -7.37
C GLY A 324 26.23 -2.45 -8.82
N GLU A 325 27.47 -2.32 -9.29
CA GLU A 325 27.90 -2.68 -10.64
C GLU A 325 27.80 -4.19 -10.95
N HIS A 326 27.71 -5.03 -9.91
CA HIS A 326 27.59 -6.48 -10.03
C HIS A 326 26.16 -7.00 -9.79
N LEU A 327 25.17 -6.11 -9.73
CA LEU A 327 23.81 -6.51 -9.42
C LEU A 327 23.13 -7.22 -10.60
N PRO A 328 22.32 -8.27 -10.32
CA PRO A 328 21.45 -8.83 -11.33
C PRO A 328 20.39 -7.79 -11.75
N PRO A 329 19.88 -7.88 -13.00
CA PRO A 329 18.80 -7.01 -13.45
C PRO A 329 17.57 -7.13 -12.55
N PRO A 330 16.74 -6.07 -12.41
CA PRO A 330 15.50 -6.14 -11.65
C PRO A 330 14.60 -7.29 -12.12
N THR A 331 13.98 -8.00 -11.16
CA THR A 331 12.91 -8.96 -11.50
C THR A 331 11.74 -8.19 -12.12
N TRP A 332 10.81 -8.83 -12.84
CA TRP A 332 9.67 -8.09 -13.40
C TRP A 332 8.78 -7.50 -12.32
N ALA A 333 8.58 -8.21 -11.20
CA ALA A 333 7.86 -7.64 -10.06
C ALA A 333 8.53 -6.36 -9.55
N GLU A 334 9.87 -6.35 -9.49
CA GLU A 334 10.65 -5.18 -9.13
C GLU A 334 10.52 -4.06 -10.18
N SER A 335 10.72 -4.37 -11.46
CA SER A 335 10.67 -3.37 -12.54
C SER A 335 9.28 -2.75 -12.70
N GLN A 336 8.20 -3.52 -12.51
CA GLN A 336 6.83 -3.00 -12.51
C GLN A 336 6.58 -1.99 -11.40
N VAL A 337 7.17 -2.19 -10.21
CA VAL A 337 7.03 -1.25 -9.11
C VAL A 337 7.93 -0.04 -9.30
N LEU A 338 9.21 -0.24 -9.66
CA LEU A 338 10.17 0.83 -9.90
C LEU A 338 9.72 1.75 -11.04
N GLY A 339 9.18 1.19 -12.12
CA GLY A 339 8.66 1.96 -13.25
C GLY A 339 7.45 2.84 -12.91
N ARG A 340 6.59 2.41 -11.97
CA ARG A 340 5.42 3.22 -11.53
C ARG A 340 5.80 4.46 -10.74
N ILE A 341 6.96 4.45 -10.10
CA ILE A 341 7.45 5.57 -9.27
C ILE A 341 8.60 6.31 -9.93
N ALA A 342 8.90 6.02 -11.21
CA ALA A 342 10.04 6.56 -11.95
C ALA A 342 11.35 6.51 -11.13
N ALA A 343 11.63 5.37 -10.50
CA ALA A 343 12.82 5.22 -9.64
C ALA A 343 14.13 5.33 -10.45
N PRO A 344 15.15 6.05 -9.95
CA PRO A 344 16.50 6.05 -10.53
C PRO A 344 17.12 4.65 -10.58
N GLU A 345 18.12 4.42 -11.44
CA GLU A 345 18.77 3.12 -11.64
C GLU A 345 19.41 2.55 -10.35
N GLU A 346 19.89 3.43 -9.48
CA GLU A 346 20.51 3.07 -8.19
C GLU A 346 19.50 2.61 -7.14
N VAL A 347 18.20 2.78 -7.40
CA VAL A 347 17.13 2.43 -6.46
C VAL A 347 16.57 1.05 -6.77
N ARG A 348 16.64 0.17 -5.77
CA ARG A 348 16.16 -1.21 -5.84
C ARG A 348 15.15 -1.48 -4.73
N LEU A 349 14.37 -2.54 -4.86
CA LEU A 349 13.52 -3.02 -3.78
C LEU A 349 14.31 -4.02 -2.93
N ALA A 350 14.54 -3.70 -1.66
CA ALA A 350 15.26 -4.60 -0.73
C ALA A 350 14.65 -6.01 -0.68
N CYS A 351 13.34 -6.13 -0.91
CA CYS A 351 12.65 -7.42 -0.92
C CYS A 351 12.81 -8.24 -2.19
N GLN A 352 13.31 -7.66 -3.27
CA GLN A 352 13.54 -8.36 -4.54
C GLN A 352 15.04 -8.52 -4.82
N LEU A 353 15.84 -7.57 -4.35
CA LEU A 353 17.29 -7.52 -4.49
C LEU A 353 17.98 -8.68 -3.75
N ARG A 354 18.69 -9.53 -4.50
CA ARG A 354 19.46 -10.69 -4.03
C ARG A 354 20.93 -10.59 -4.48
N PRO A 355 21.77 -9.89 -3.73
CA PRO A 355 23.18 -9.76 -4.08
C PRO A 355 23.93 -11.10 -3.95
N GLU A 356 24.80 -11.37 -4.92
CA GLU A 356 25.72 -12.52 -4.92
C GLU A 356 27.13 -12.16 -4.41
N ARG A 357 27.40 -10.86 -4.26
CA ARG A 357 28.66 -10.29 -3.79
C ARG A 357 28.39 -9.28 -2.69
N ASP A 358 29.46 -8.79 -2.08
CA ASP A 358 29.38 -7.74 -1.07
C ASP A 358 28.65 -6.53 -1.63
N LEU A 359 27.70 -5.99 -0.86
CA LEU A 359 26.82 -4.93 -1.32
C LEU A 359 26.58 -3.92 -0.21
N GLU A 360 26.64 -2.64 -0.56
CA GLU A 360 26.24 -1.53 0.30
C GLU A 360 24.84 -1.02 -0.09
N VAL A 361 23.99 -0.82 0.91
CA VAL A 361 22.62 -0.33 0.71
C VAL A 361 22.21 0.68 1.77
N PHE A 362 21.43 1.66 1.32
CA PHE A 362 20.88 2.73 2.15
C PHE A 362 19.35 2.67 2.09
N PRO A 363 18.65 2.42 3.21
CA PRO A 363 17.17 2.47 3.23
C PRO A 363 16.69 3.89 2.90
N LEU A 364 15.75 4.01 1.97
CA LEU A 364 15.19 5.31 1.56
C LEU A 364 13.97 5.73 2.36
N LEU A 365 13.36 4.81 3.09
CA LEU A 365 12.14 5.06 3.87
C LEU A 365 12.34 4.64 5.33
N PRO A 366 11.73 5.35 6.28
CA PRO A 366 11.79 4.99 7.70
C PRO A 366 11.08 3.64 7.93
N PRO A 367 11.48 2.84 8.94
CA PRO A 367 10.89 1.51 9.18
C PRO A 367 9.38 1.50 9.40
N SER A 368 8.80 2.63 9.81
CA SER A 368 7.36 2.85 10.01
C SER A 368 6.58 3.19 8.74
N ALA A 369 7.24 3.26 7.57
CA ALA A 369 6.59 3.70 6.34
C ALA A 369 5.46 2.76 5.88
N THR A 370 4.37 3.38 5.44
CA THR A 370 3.12 2.81 4.93
C THR A 370 3.08 2.79 3.41
N ALA A 371 2.01 2.23 2.82
CA ALA A 371 1.89 2.15 1.36
C ALA A 371 1.83 3.54 0.73
N ALA A 372 1.18 4.49 1.41
CA ALA A 372 1.08 5.88 0.97
C ALA A 372 2.46 6.53 0.83
N ASP A 373 3.36 6.31 1.79
CA ASP A 373 4.75 6.80 1.77
C ASP A 373 5.57 6.21 0.59
N GLY A 374 5.17 5.03 0.10
CA GLY A 374 5.74 4.42 -1.10
C GLY A 374 5.32 5.12 -2.40
N TYR A 375 4.11 5.67 -2.45
CA TYR A 375 3.56 6.38 -3.62
C TYR A 375 3.89 7.87 -3.64
N ALA A 376 4.40 8.41 -2.54
CA ALA A 376 4.89 9.78 -2.43
C ALA A 376 6.23 9.98 -3.19
N GLY A 377 6.33 9.47 -4.42
CA GLY A 377 7.39 9.86 -5.34
C GLY A 377 7.26 11.35 -5.65
N SER A 378 8.20 12.15 -5.14
CA SER A 378 8.58 13.51 -5.56
C SER A 378 7.43 14.51 -5.76
N GLY A 379 6.85 15.04 -4.68
CA GLY A 379 6.10 16.29 -4.88
C GLY A 379 5.24 16.90 -3.79
N LYS A 380 5.08 16.35 -2.58
CA LYS A 380 4.26 17.06 -1.56
C LYS A 380 4.49 16.74 -0.08
N GLY A 381 5.35 15.77 0.27
CA GLY A 381 5.55 15.36 1.67
C GLY A 381 6.99 15.46 2.18
N ASP A 382 7.99 15.36 1.29
CA ASP A 382 9.40 15.61 1.63
C ASP A 382 9.67 17.08 1.35
N GLY A 383 10.16 17.82 2.34
CA GLY A 383 10.32 19.27 2.27
C GLY A 383 10.87 19.76 0.93
N ARG A 384 10.14 20.65 0.27
CA ARG A 384 10.56 21.30 -0.97
C ARG A 384 11.27 22.60 -0.63
N GLU A 385 12.43 22.82 -1.22
CA GLU A 385 13.07 24.13 -1.19
C GLU A 385 12.28 25.05 -2.13
N ILE A 386 11.68 26.09 -1.56
CA ILE A 386 10.92 27.11 -2.29
C ILE A 386 11.23 28.47 -1.71
N GLU A 387 11.07 29.52 -2.51
CA GLU A 387 11.00 30.88 -2.00
C GLU A 387 9.60 31.15 -1.45
N LEU A 388 9.54 31.64 -0.22
CA LEU A 388 8.29 32.02 0.44
C LEU A 388 8.49 33.22 1.35
N VAL A 389 7.39 33.72 1.91
CA VAL A 389 7.41 34.79 2.91
C VAL A 389 6.97 34.23 4.26
N VAL A 390 7.74 34.55 5.30
CA VAL A 390 7.51 34.15 6.69
C VAL A 390 7.20 35.40 7.51
N LEU A 391 6.13 35.31 8.29
CA LEU A 391 5.73 36.33 9.25
C LEU A 391 5.87 35.77 10.66
N PHE A 392 6.55 36.51 11.52
CA PHE A 392 6.51 36.32 12.97
C PHE A 392 5.82 37.50 13.62
N ALA A 393 5.03 37.22 14.65
CA ALA A 393 4.47 38.27 15.50
C ALA A 393 4.46 37.84 16.95
N ASP A 394 4.65 38.79 17.88
CA ASP A 394 4.68 38.52 19.33
C ASP A 394 3.99 39.64 20.12
N LEU A 395 3.40 39.32 21.27
CA LEU A 395 2.73 40.32 22.11
C LEU A 395 3.77 41.04 23.00
N ARG A 396 3.72 42.37 22.99
CA ARG A 396 4.61 43.20 23.79
C ARG A 396 4.23 43.12 25.27
N GLY A 397 5.19 42.72 26.09
CA GLY A 397 5.02 42.69 27.55
C GLY A 397 4.08 41.59 28.04
N PHE A 398 3.80 40.57 27.22
CA PHE A 398 2.90 39.47 27.60
C PHE A 398 3.40 38.70 28.82
N THR A 399 4.71 38.54 28.99
CA THR A 399 5.28 37.92 30.20
C THR A 399 4.81 38.63 31.46
N ARG A 400 4.88 39.97 31.49
CA ARG A 400 4.40 40.77 32.62
C ARG A 400 2.89 40.63 32.80
N PHE A 401 2.13 40.66 31.71
CA PHE A 401 0.68 40.45 31.75
C PHE A 401 0.28 39.09 32.35
N SER A 402 1.02 38.02 32.02
CA SER A 402 0.73 36.67 32.53
C SER A 402 1.15 36.45 33.99
N GLU A 403 2.11 37.23 34.49
CA GLU A 403 2.48 37.24 35.92
C GLU A 403 1.47 38.01 36.80
N GLU A 404 0.82 39.04 36.27
CA GLU A 404 -0.12 39.91 37.02
C GLU A 404 -1.57 39.40 37.04
N LYS A 405 -1.90 38.34 36.28
CA LYS A 405 -3.27 37.85 36.08
C LYS A 405 -3.45 36.40 36.51
N LEU A 406 -4.71 36.04 36.83
CA LEU A 406 -5.06 34.65 37.12
C LEU A 406 -4.91 33.79 35.86
N PRO A 407 -4.43 32.53 35.97
CA PRO A 407 -4.17 31.68 34.80
C PRO A 407 -5.35 31.52 33.83
N PHE A 408 -6.59 31.43 34.35
CA PHE A 408 -7.79 31.31 33.51
C PHE A 408 -8.08 32.56 32.68
N ASP A 409 -7.80 33.74 33.21
CA ASP A 409 -7.98 35.01 32.50
C ASP A 409 -6.94 35.15 31.38
N VAL A 410 -5.69 34.72 31.66
CA VAL A 410 -4.62 34.68 30.65
C VAL A 410 -5.01 33.76 29.50
N VAL A 411 -5.51 32.55 29.79
CA VAL A 411 -5.97 31.59 28.77
C VAL A 411 -7.16 32.14 27.97
N PHE A 412 -8.11 32.82 28.62
CA PHE A 412 -9.25 33.44 27.94
C PHE A 412 -8.82 34.50 26.92
N VAL A 413 -7.91 35.40 27.34
CA VAL A 413 -7.37 36.46 26.46
C VAL A 413 -6.54 35.86 25.32
N LEU A 414 -5.67 34.88 25.61
CA LEU A 414 -4.87 34.19 24.59
C LEU A 414 -5.74 33.51 23.53
N ASN A 415 -6.79 32.79 23.93
CA ASN A 415 -7.66 32.11 22.98
C ASN A 415 -8.39 33.10 22.05
N ARG A 416 -8.79 34.27 22.56
CA ARG A 416 -9.37 35.33 21.73
C ARG A 416 -8.34 35.93 20.78
N TYR A 417 -7.14 36.20 21.27
CA TYR A 417 -6.02 36.66 20.47
C TYR A 417 -5.70 35.68 19.34
N PHE A 418 -5.50 34.39 19.64
CA PHE A 418 -5.21 33.35 18.64
C PHE A 418 -6.30 33.24 17.58
N ASN A 419 -7.58 33.32 17.96
CA ASN A 419 -8.68 33.31 17.02
C ASN A 419 -8.65 34.53 16.08
N THR A 420 -8.38 35.72 16.61
CA THR A 420 -8.25 36.96 15.82
C THR A 420 -7.07 36.89 14.86
N MET A 421 -5.90 36.43 15.32
CA MET A 421 -4.71 36.32 14.47
C MET A 421 -4.88 35.26 13.38
N GLY A 422 -5.39 34.08 13.74
CA GLY A 422 -5.64 33.00 12.79
C GLY A 422 -6.61 33.41 11.68
N LYS A 423 -7.68 34.15 12.02
CA LYS A 423 -8.62 34.70 11.03
C LYS A 423 -7.94 35.70 10.09
N ALA A 424 -7.17 36.65 10.62
CA ALA A 424 -6.47 37.64 9.81
C ALA A 424 -5.49 37.00 8.80
N ILE A 425 -4.72 36.00 9.25
CA ILE A 425 -3.79 35.24 8.41
C ILE A 425 -4.54 34.48 7.30
N ALA A 426 -5.61 33.76 7.68
CA ALA A 426 -6.40 32.99 6.73
C ALA A 426 -7.11 33.88 5.70
N GLU A 427 -7.67 35.01 6.12
CA GLU A 427 -8.34 35.99 5.23
C GLU A 427 -7.37 36.61 4.22
N ALA A 428 -6.12 36.82 4.61
CA ALA A 428 -5.07 37.31 3.71
C ALA A 428 -4.60 36.24 2.70
N GLY A 429 -4.82 34.95 2.98
CA GLY A 429 -4.38 33.82 2.15
C GLY A 429 -3.17 33.07 2.69
N GLY A 430 -2.73 33.39 3.91
CA GLY A 430 -1.59 32.73 4.57
C GLY A 430 -1.94 31.39 5.19
N HIS A 431 -0.90 30.59 5.41
CA HIS A 431 -0.95 29.37 6.20
C HIS A 431 -0.43 29.66 7.61
N LEU A 432 -1.29 29.50 8.63
CA LEU A 432 -0.85 29.53 10.02
C LEU A 432 -0.02 28.27 10.31
N ASP A 433 1.26 28.44 10.65
CA ASP A 433 2.15 27.31 10.98
C ASP A 433 1.92 26.89 12.44
N LYS A 434 2.22 27.77 13.39
CA LYS A 434 2.04 27.48 14.82
C LYS A 434 1.96 28.74 15.69
N PHE A 435 1.44 28.53 16.90
CA PHE A 435 1.59 29.47 18.02
C PHE A 435 2.77 29.05 18.90
N ILE A 436 3.56 30.01 19.38
CA ILE A 436 4.74 29.79 20.22
C ILE A 436 4.62 30.70 21.44
N GLY A 437 3.98 30.21 22.51
CA GLY A 437 3.56 31.09 23.61
C GLY A 437 2.49 32.06 23.11
N ASP A 438 2.75 33.36 23.24
CA ASP A 438 1.98 34.46 22.66
C ASP A 438 2.39 34.82 21.21
N GLY A 439 3.45 34.20 20.71
CA GLY A 439 3.95 34.38 19.37
C GLY A 439 3.16 33.62 18.30
N VAL A 440 3.19 34.13 17.08
CA VAL A 440 2.54 33.57 15.89
C VAL A 440 3.57 33.43 14.78
N MET A 441 3.59 32.27 14.10
CA MET A 441 4.35 32.05 12.87
C MET A 441 3.39 31.71 11.73
N ALA A 442 3.55 32.39 10.59
CA ALA A 442 2.75 32.16 9.40
C ALA A 442 3.59 32.15 8.12
N LEU A 443 3.13 31.38 7.13
CA LEU A 443 3.76 31.19 5.83
C LEU A 443 2.86 31.72 4.72
N PHE A 444 3.44 32.43 3.76
CA PHE A 444 2.74 33.02 2.63
C PHE A 444 3.47 32.70 1.33
N GLY A 445 2.75 32.60 0.21
CA GLY A 445 3.36 32.27 -1.08
C GLY A 445 3.67 30.78 -1.29
N VAL A 446 3.30 29.89 -0.35
CA VAL A 446 3.59 28.45 -0.44
C VAL A 446 3.06 27.83 -1.74
N ASP A 447 1.87 28.23 -2.17
CA ASP A 447 1.26 27.77 -3.43
C ASP A 447 1.21 28.85 -4.52
N SER A 448 1.34 30.13 -4.13
CA SER A 448 1.11 31.30 -4.99
C SER A 448 2.40 32.02 -5.43
N GLY A 449 3.56 31.62 -4.90
CA GLY A 449 4.86 32.25 -5.19
C GLY A 449 5.20 33.42 -4.26
N PRO A 450 6.48 33.82 -4.21
CA PRO A 450 6.99 34.80 -3.24
C PRO A 450 6.40 36.21 -3.40
N GLU A 451 6.09 36.66 -4.62
CA GLU A 451 5.52 38.00 -4.86
C GLU A 451 4.06 38.12 -4.42
N ALA A 452 3.27 37.06 -4.61
CA ALA A 452 1.92 37.00 -4.05
C ALA A 452 2.02 36.88 -2.53
N GLY A 453 2.90 36.02 -2.03
CA GLY A 453 3.13 35.84 -0.60
C GLY A 453 3.54 37.12 0.13
N ALA A 454 4.36 37.97 -0.50
CA ALA A 454 4.76 39.26 0.05
C ALA A 454 3.56 40.20 0.25
N ARG A 455 2.68 40.30 -0.75
CA ARG A 455 1.45 41.10 -0.67
C ARG A 455 0.47 40.55 0.37
N GLU A 456 0.30 39.23 0.41
CA GLU A 456 -0.55 38.55 1.38
C GLU A 456 -0.06 38.76 2.82
N ALA A 457 1.25 38.65 3.07
CA ALA A 457 1.84 38.88 4.39
C ALA A 457 1.64 40.33 4.88
N ILE A 458 1.77 41.32 3.98
CA ILE A 458 1.53 42.73 4.29
C ILE A 458 0.05 42.98 4.64
N VAL A 459 -0.87 42.39 3.87
CA VAL A 459 -2.31 42.44 4.18
C VAL A 459 -2.60 41.78 5.52
N ALA A 460 -2.00 40.62 5.80
CA ALA A 460 -2.16 39.91 7.06
C ALA A 460 -1.70 40.77 8.24
N ALA A 461 -0.53 41.40 8.17
CA ALA A 461 -0.02 42.28 9.22
C ALA A 461 -1.01 43.43 9.54
N ARG A 462 -1.56 44.08 8.51
CA ARG A 462 -2.56 45.14 8.68
C ARG A 462 -3.86 44.63 9.31
N LEU A 463 -4.34 43.45 8.91
CA LEU A 463 -5.54 42.82 9.49
C LEU A 463 -5.31 42.36 10.93
N MET A 464 -4.12 41.83 11.25
CA MET A 464 -3.74 41.39 12.60
C MET A 464 -3.77 42.55 13.58
N VAL A 465 -3.13 43.68 13.25
CA VAL A 465 -3.15 44.88 14.12
C VAL A 465 -4.57 45.45 14.24
N SER A 466 -5.31 45.59 13.13
CA SER A 466 -6.70 46.09 13.17
C SER A 466 -7.61 45.19 14.02
N GLY A 467 -7.42 43.87 13.95
CA GLY A 467 -8.13 42.89 14.75
C GLY A 467 -7.75 42.96 16.23
N LEU A 468 -6.47 43.19 16.54
CA LEU A 468 -5.99 43.39 17.90
C LEU A 468 -6.61 44.65 18.52
N ASP A 469 -6.71 45.75 17.76
CA ASP A 469 -7.38 46.97 18.21
C ASP A 469 -8.86 46.75 18.52
N ALA A 470 -9.56 45.96 17.69
CA ALA A 470 -10.94 45.58 17.94
C ALA A 470 -11.07 44.71 19.21
N LEU A 471 -10.14 43.79 19.42
CA LEU A 471 -10.09 42.97 20.63
C LEU A 471 -9.83 43.84 21.88
N ASN A 472 -8.89 44.79 21.81
CA ASN A 472 -8.58 45.73 22.88
C ASN A 472 -9.81 46.55 23.28
N ARG A 473 -10.59 47.06 22.30
CA ARG A 473 -11.86 47.78 22.59
C ARG A 473 -12.85 46.90 23.34
N GLY A 474 -12.96 45.62 22.97
CA GLY A 474 -13.84 44.66 23.65
C GLY A 474 -13.34 44.20 25.02
N LEU A 475 -12.08 44.46 25.35
CA LEU A 475 -11.43 44.10 26.61
C LEU A 475 -11.05 45.33 27.46
N ALA A 476 -11.50 46.53 27.08
CA ALA A 476 -11.09 47.78 27.71
C ALA A 476 -11.41 47.84 29.22
N GLU A 477 -12.48 47.20 29.66
CA GLU A 477 -12.83 47.11 31.09
C GLU A 477 -12.07 45.99 31.83
N ALA A 478 -11.49 45.03 31.11
CA ALA A 478 -10.82 43.85 31.66
C ALA A 478 -9.28 43.98 31.69
N LEU A 479 -8.72 44.83 30.83
CA LEU A 479 -7.28 45.07 30.67
C LEU A 479 -6.93 46.50 31.10
N ALA A 480 -5.94 46.64 31.98
CA ALA A 480 -5.44 47.95 32.41
C ALA A 480 -4.65 48.67 31.31
N GLU A 481 -3.98 47.90 30.44
CA GLU A 481 -3.27 48.41 29.27
C GLU A 481 -3.69 47.62 28.02
N PRO A 482 -3.78 48.27 26.85
CA PRO A 482 -4.09 47.57 25.61
C PRO A 482 -2.95 46.64 25.19
N LEU A 483 -3.31 45.48 24.65
CA LEU A 483 -2.35 44.56 24.04
C LEU A 483 -1.72 45.23 22.82
N ARG A 484 -0.40 45.10 22.69
CA ARG A 484 0.37 45.57 21.54
C ARG A 484 1.16 44.42 20.97
N MET A 485 1.50 44.48 19.68
CA MET A 485 2.30 43.43 19.03
C MET A 485 3.42 44.01 18.18
N GLY A 486 4.49 43.23 18.02
CA GLY A 486 5.51 43.44 16.98
C GLY A 486 5.31 42.43 15.86
N ILE A 487 5.56 42.84 14.60
CA ILE A 487 5.48 41.96 13.44
C ILE A 487 6.77 42.06 12.61
N GLY A 488 7.43 40.94 12.39
CA GLY A 488 8.57 40.80 11.50
C GLY A 488 8.21 40.00 10.25
N ILE A 489 8.54 40.53 9.06
CA ILE A 489 8.25 39.87 7.79
C ILE A 489 9.53 39.75 6.97
N HIS A 490 9.87 38.51 6.61
CA HIS A 490 11.02 38.23 5.75
C HIS A 490 10.69 37.21 4.66
N GLY A 491 11.40 37.27 3.56
CA GLY A 491 11.21 36.42 2.39
C GLY A 491 12.54 35.83 1.93
N GLY A 492 12.52 34.61 1.43
CA GLY A 492 13.70 33.92 0.96
C GLY A 492 13.47 32.43 0.78
N GLU A 493 14.53 31.73 0.38
CA GLU A 493 14.52 30.28 0.23
C GLU A 493 14.36 29.60 1.60
N ALA A 494 13.45 28.62 1.68
CA ALA A 494 13.31 27.75 2.82
C ALA A 494 12.73 26.39 2.41
N ILE A 495 13.02 25.39 3.23
CA ILE A 495 12.50 24.03 3.06
C ILE A 495 11.11 23.97 3.69
N VAL A 496 10.08 23.77 2.88
CA VAL A 496 8.68 23.68 3.30
C VAL A 496 8.16 22.26 3.15
N GLY A 497 7.66 21.66 4.23
CA GLY A 497 7.09 20.31 4.21
C GLY A 497 6.26 19.99 5.44
N GLU A 498 5.57 18.86 5.41
CA GLU A 498 4.87 18.34 6.59
C GLU A 498 5.90 17.74 7.56
N MET A 499 6.01 18.34 8.74
CA MET A 499 6.93 17.90 9.79
C MET A 499 6.17 17.63 11.09
N GLY A 500 6.59 16.61 11.83
CA GLY A 500 6.00 16.25 13.12
C GLY A 500 5.87 14.75 13.35
N TYR A 501 5.18 14.37 14.44
CA TYR A 501 5.08 12.98 14.90
C TYR A 501 3.66 12.43 14.71
N GLU A 502 3.53 11.31 13.99
CA GLU A 502 2.26 10.60 13.75
C GLU A 502 1.09 11.50 13.31
N SER A 503 0.11 11.72 14.20
CA SER A 503 -1.10 12.52 13.96
C SER A 503 -0.87 14.03 14.13
N VAL A 504 0.31 14.44 14.59
CA VAL A 504 0.71 15.83 14.82
C VAL A 504 1.73 16.22 13.76
N ARG A 505 1.32 16.19 12.48
CA ARG A 505 2.09 16.71 11.36
C ARG A 505 1.47 18.01 10.89
N HIS A 506 2.30 19.03 10.75
CA HIS A 506 1.89 20.34 10.26
C HIS A 506 2.85 20.78 9.16
N LEU A 507 2.32 21.52 8.19
CA LEU A 507 3.13 22.16 7.18
C LEU A 507 3.92 23.29 7.84
N THR A 508 5.25 23.19 7.82
CA THR A 508 6.15 24.16 8.46
C THR A 508 7.32 24.47 7.53
N ALA A 509 8.04 25.54 7.81
CA ALA A 509 9.23 25.95 7.07
C ALA A 509 10.48 25.82 7.96
N LEU A 510 11.60 25.43 7.35
CA LEU A 510 12.93 25.42 7.96
C LEU A 510 13.92 26.18 7.07
N GLY A 511 14.82 26.92 7.69
CA GLY A 511 15.89 27.62 6.99
C GLY A 511 16.24 28.94 7.66
N ASP A 512 17.26 29.60 7.13
CA ASP A 512 17.71 30.89 7.63
C ASP A 512 16.62 31.97 7.50
N THR A 513 15.78 31.87 6.48
CA THR A 513 14.61 32.75 6.26
C THR A 513 13.69 32.82 7.48
N VAL A 514 13.43 31.68 8.15
CA VAL A 514 12.60 31.62 9.37
C VAL A 514 13.28 32.34 10.53
N ASN A 515 14.59 32.13 10.70
CA ASN A 515 15.37 32.77 11.76
C ASN A 515 15.47 34.29 11.56
N ILE A 516 15.63 34.76 10.32
CA ILE A 516 15.66 36.18 10.00
C ILE A 516 14.29 36.81 10.30
N ALA A 517 13.19 36.19 9.87
CA ALA A 517 11.84 36.69 10.15
C ALA A 517 11.59 36.89 11.66
N SER A 518 11.96 35.91 12.48
CA SER A 518 11.87 36.01 13.95
C SER A 518 12.77 37.13 14.52
N ARG A 519 13.97 37.36 13.97
CA ARG A 519 14.83 38.46 14.40
C ARG A 519 14.28 39.83 14.01
N LEU A 520 13.65 39.94 12.83
CA LEU A 520 12.99 41.18 12.42
C LEU A 520 11.82 41.54 13.33
N GLU A 521 11.07 40.54 13.81
CA GLU A 521 10.03 40.74 14.82
C GLU A 521 10.64 41.34 16.09
N GLY A 522 11.71 40.75 16.63
CA GLY A 522 12.39 41.28 17.81
C GLY A 522 12.93 42.70 17.64
N LEU A 523 13.37 43.06 16.42
CA LEU A 523 13.83 44.41 16.07
C LEU A 523 12.72 45.47 16.18
N THR A 524 11.45 45.08 16.07
CA THR A 524 10.32 46.02 16.20
C THR A 524 10.35 46.76 17.55
N LYS A 525 10.81 46.08 18.61
CA LYS A 525 10.94 46.64 19.95
C LYS A 525 12.03 47.70 20.04
N GLU A 526 13.19 47.43 19.44
CA GLU A 526 14.32 48.35 19.43
C GLU A 526 14.03 49.61 18.60
N LEU A 527 13.31 49.44 17.49
CA LEU A 527 12.95 50.52 16.58
C LEU A 527 11.67 51.27 16.98
N GLY A 528 10.90 50.76 17.95
CA GLY A 528 9.66 51.39 18.40
C GLY A 528 8.54 51.39 17.36
N VAL A 529 8.54 50.45 16.43
CA VAL A 529 7.59 50.35 15.30
C VAL A 529 6.67 49.13 15.44
N GLU A 530 5.54 49.07 14.73
CA GLU A 530 4.67 47.88 14.72
C GLU A 530 5.17 46.79 13.76
N VAL A 531 5.69 47.16 12.59
CA VAL A 531 6.08 46.21 11.55
C VAL A 531 7.49 46.48 11.03
N VAL A 532 8.30 45.44 10.90
CA VAL A 532 9.60 45.46 10.21
C VAL A 532 9.56 44.48 9.05
N ILE A 533 9.87 44.97 7.85
CA ILE A 533 9.80 44.23 6.58
C ILE A 533 11.20 44.24 5.95
N SER A 534 11.74 43.08 5.59
CA SER A 534 13.01 43.05 4.85
C SER A 534 12.91 43.67 3.46
N ASP A 535 14.03 44.18 2.95
CA ASP A 535 14.16 44.72 1.58
C ASP A 535 13.61 43.80 0.48
N ILE A 536 13.86 42.48 0.58
CA ILE A 536 13.39 41.50 -0.40
C ILE A 536 11.86 41.42 -0.46
N VAL A 537 11.20 41.44 0.70
CA VAL A 537 9.72 41.45 0.76
C VAL A 537 9.16 42.79 0.27
N ALA A 538 9.82 43.91 0.58
CA ALA A 538 9.43 45.22 0.07
C ALA A 538 9.48 45.27 -1.47
N ARG A 539 10.54 44.70 -2.06
CA ARG A 539 10.68 44.56 -3.52
C ARG A 539 9.63 43.61 -4.12
N TRP A 540 9.45 42.41 -3.56
CA TRP A 540 8.48 41.43 -4.03
C TRP A 540 7.03 41.94 -3.98
N ALA A 541 6.69 42.73 -2.96
CA ALA A 541 5.38 43.35 -2.85
C ALA A 541 5.20 44.58 -3.76
N GLY A 542 6.30 45.16 -4.27
CA GLY A 542 6.28 46.42 -5.01
C GLY A 542 5.96 47.63 -4.14
N LEU A 543 6.51 47.69 -2.92
CA LEU A 543 6.36 48.86 -2.06
C LEU A 543 7.11 50.07 -2.64
N ASP A 544 6.47 51.24 -2.60
CA ASP A 544 7.10 52.50 -3.00
C ASP A 544 8.14 52.92 -1.96
N GLU A 545 9.42 52.84 -2.32
CA GLU A 545 10.56 53.21 -1.46
C GLU A 545 10.51 54.67 -1.00
N ARG A 546 9.80 55.56 -1.72
CA ARG A 546 9.63 56.97 -1.28
C ARG A 546 8.73 57.06 -0.05
N ARG A 547 7.72 56.20 0.02
CA ARG A 547 6.77 56.11 1.14
C ARG A 547 7.28 55.21 2.25
N PHE A 548 8.05 54.19 1.90
CA PHE A 548 8.55 53.15 2.79
C PHE A 548 10.08 53.05 2.68
N PRO A 549 10.84 54.03 3.19
CA PRO A 549 12.29 54.09 3.01
C PRO A 549 12.99 52.91 3.67
N LEU A 550 13.95 52.35 2.94
CA LEU A 550 14.80 51.27 3.41
C LEU A 550 15.99 51.83 4.20
N ARG A 551 16.32 51.19 5.31
CA ARG A 551 17.47 51.53 6.17
C ARG A 551 18.22 50.28 6.57
N GLU A 552 19.54 50.39 6.68
CA GLU A 552 20.38 49.32 7.18
C GLU A 552 20.35 49.28 8.71
N VAL A 553 20.11 48.10 9.26
CA VAL A 553 20.06 47.85 10.71
C VAL A 553 20.99 46.71 11.08
N ALA A 554 21.69 46.87 12.20
CA ALA A 554 22.48 45.79 12.78
C ALA A 554 21.54 44.76 13.40
N VAL A 555 21.71 43.48 13.07
CA VAL A 555 20.92 42.39 13.66
C VAL A 555 21.83 41.50 14.49
N ARG A 556 21.42 41.27 15.73
CA ARG A 556 22.18 40.48 16.71
C ARG A 556 22.53 39.10 16.14
N GLY A 557 23.82 38.76 16.17
CA GLY A 557 24.32 37.47 15.71
C GLY A 557 24.50 37.34 14.19
N ARG A 558 24.66 38.45 13.46
CA ARG A 558 25.16 38.49 12.07
C ARG A 558 26.23 39.56 11.90
N SER A 559 27.18 39.30 10.99
CA SER A 559 28.30 40.19 10.66
C SER A 559 27.95 41.26 9.61
N GLN A 560 26.89 41.05 8.82
CA GLN A 560 26.38 42.00 7.83
C GLN A 560 25.03 42.56 8.29
N GLY A 561 24.83 43.88 8.11
CA GLY A 561 23.55 44.54 8.38
C GLY A 561 22.43 44.03 7.48
N LEU A 562 21.19 44.12 7.94
CA LEU A 562 20.01 43.83 7.13
C LEU A 562 19.37 45.15 6.70
N VAL A 563 18.99 45.24 5.42
CA VAL A 563 18.24 46.38 4.91
C VAL A 563 16.75 46.10 5.14
N VAL A 564 16.08 47.00 5.85
CA VAL A 564 14.68 46.83 6.26
C VAL A 564 13.88 48.11 6.06
N CYS A 565 12.59 47.95 5.80
CA CYS A 565 11.59 48.98 6.01
C CYS A 565 10.99 48.80 7.41
N ALA A 566 10.92 49.88 8.18
CA ALA A 566 10.32 49.87 9.51
C ALA A 566 9.14 50.84 9.53
N VAL A 567 7.95 50.30 9.81
CA VAL A 567 6.65 50.95 9.64
C VAL A 567 6.02 51.16 11.01
N LEU A 568 5.80 52.43 11.36
CA LEU A 568 5.31 52.82 12.68
C LEU A 568 3.94 52.21 12.98
N GLN A 569 3.01 52.30 12.02
CA GLN A 569 1.66 51.77 12.16
C GLN A 569 1.31 50.86 10.98
N ALA A 570 0.86 49.63 11.25
CA ALA A 570 0.49 48.67 10.22
C ALA A 570 -0.67 49.16 9.33
N GLY A 571 -1.49 50.11 9.82
CA GLY A 571 -2.53 50.77 9.05
C GLY A 571 -2.02 51.59 7.86
N GLU A 572 -0.75 52.01 7.87
CA GLU A 572 -0.12 52.75 6.76
C GLU A 572 0.21 51.86 5.56
N LEU A 573 0.28 50.54 5.76
CA LEU A 573 0.59 49.56 4.74
C LEU A 573 -0.52 49.47 3.67
N PRO A 574 -0.17 49.24 2.40
CA PRO A 574 -1.14 49.11 1.32
C PRO A 574 -2.09 47.90 1.48
N ASP A 575 -3.33 48.05 1.02
CA ASP A 575 -4.30 46.95 0.91
C ASP A 575 -4.26 46.31 -0.47
N PHE A 576 -3.54 45.21 -0.62
CA PHE A 576 -3.41 44.52 -1.91
C PHE A 576 -4.63 43.64 -2.27
N ARG A 577 -5.69 43.60 -1.46
CA ARG A 577 -6.88 42.76 -1.74
C ARG A 577 -7.67 43.22 -2.98
N GLY A 578 -7.54 44.49 -3.38
CA GLY A 578 -8.21 45.05 -4.56
C GLY A 578 -7.60 44.67 -5.91
N ASP A 579 -6.39 44.10 -5.93
CA ASP A 579 -5.60 43.88 -7.16
C ASP A 579 -5.85 42.50 -7.82
N ARG A 580 -6.82 41.72 -7.31
CA ARG A 580 -7.08 40.32 -7.71
C ARG A 580 -7.92 40.14 -8.98
N SER A 581 -8.20 41.19 -9.77
CA SER A 581 -9.16 41.13 -10.89
C SER A 581 -8.61 40.63 -12.24
N SER A 582 -7.42 40.01 -12.33
CA SER A 582 -6.86 39.61 -13.64
C SER A 582 -6.20 38.23 -13.75
N GLY A 583 -6.26 37.35 -12.74
CA GLY A 583 -5.60 36.03 -12.79
C GLY A 583 -6.49 34.88 -12.33
N GLY A 584 -7.29 34.30 -13.22
CA GLY A 584 -8.15 33.16 -12.93
C GLY A 584 -7.36 31.86 -12.74
N VAL A 585 -7.45 31.26 -11.55
CA VAL A 585 -7.29 29.81 -11.34
C VAL A 585 -8.33 29.35 -10.32
N SER A 586 -9.29 28.57 -10.80
CA SER A 586 -10.33 27.91 -10.01
C SER A 586 -9.72 26.83 -9.09
N ARG A 587 -9.92 26.95 -7.77
CA ARG A 587 -9.64 25.89 -6.79
C ARG A 587 -10.78 24.86 -6.77
N PRO A 588 -10.51 23.54 -6.72
CA PRO A 588 -11.52 22.54 -6.39
C PRO A 588 -11.76 22.52 -4.88
N GLY A 589 -13.04 22.49 -4.48
CA GLY A 589 -13.50 22.70 -3.11
C GLY A 589 -12.96 21.69 -2.09
N SER A 590 -12.51 22.21 -0.95
CA SER A 590 -12.30 21.44 0.27
C SER A 590 -13.65 21.13 0.92
N GLY A 591 -14.00 19.84 0.95
CA GLY A 591 -15.18 19.36 1.67
C GLY A 591 -15.02 19.54 3.17
N ALA A 592 -15.94 20.28 3.77
CA ALA A 592 -16.08 20.40 5.22
C ALA A 592 -16.43 19.04 5.84
N VAL A 593 -15.58 18.56 6.74
CA VAL A 593 -15.89 17.44 7.64
C VAL A 593 -16.78 17.98 8.75
N VAL A 594 -18.09 17.78 8.61
CA VAL A 594 -19.06 18.01 9.69
C VAL A 594 -18.96 16.85 10.68
N ALA A 595 -18.46 17.13 11.88
CA ALA A 595 -18.58 16.23 13.02
C ALA A 595 -20.06 16.12 13.41
N ARG A 596 -20.67 14.95 13.20
CA ARG A 596 -21.96 14.61 13.82
C ARG A 596 -21.71 14.00 15.19
N ARG A 597 -22.25 14.67 16.22
CA ARG A 597 -22.55 14.08 17.52
C ARG A 597 -23.77 13.17 17.39
N SER A 598 -23.62 11.90 17.77
CA SER A 598 -24.60 11.05 18.44
C SER A 598 -23.93 9.74 18.81
#